data_AF-A0A6I1JKK3-F1
#
_entry.id   AF-A0A6I1JKK3-F1
#
_cell.length_a   1.000
_cell.length_b   1.000
_cell.length_c   1.000
_cell.angle_alpha   90.00
_cell.angle_beta   90.00
_cell.angle_gamma   90.00
#
_symmetry.space_group_name_H-M   'P 1'
#
loop_
_entity.id
_entity.type
_entity.pdbx_description
1 polymer ?
#
loop_
_entity_poly.entity_id
_entity_poly.type
_entity_poly.pdbx_seq_one_letter_code
_entity_poly.pdbx_strand_id
1 'polypeptide(L)'
;IDFVSEHPGVPRMLFGELQRPGETLPKRMAQTLIRHNGERIRGLLEAGKTRNELHADLDPDAAATLFIGTVQGLVMRSLLAGDVTRIRSDAGGVFAIYLRGIGTVQ
;
A
#
# COMPACT_ATOMS: atom_id res chain seq x y z
N ILE A 1 -5.97 1.40 -6.09
CA ILE A 1 -5.10 0.98 -7.23
C ILE A 1 -5.45 1.75 -8.50
N ASP A 2 -6.73 2.10 -8.70
CA ASP A 2 -7.23 2.79 -9.90
C ASP A 2 -6.53 4.12 -10.17
N PHE A 3 -6.36 4.97 -9.14
CA PHE A 3 -5.66 6.26 -9.28
C PHE A 3 -4.29 6.12 -9.97
N VAL A 4 -3.50 5.12 -9.58
CA VAL A 4 -2.17 4.88 -10.17
C VAL A 4 -2.28 4.36 -11.61
N SER A 5 -3.27 3.50 -11.87
CA SER A 5 -3.52 2.94 -13.19
C SER A 5 -3.96 4.01 -14.19
N GLU A 6 -4.77 4.98 -13.73
CA GLU A 6 -5.27 6.11 -14.52
C GLU A 6 -4.23 7.22 -14.71
N HIS A 7 -3.25 7.34 -13.80
CA HIS A 7 -2.23 8.38 -13.80
C HIS A 7 -0.80 7.81 -13.83
N PRO A 8 -0.38 7.10 -14.89
CA PRO A 8 0.90 6.40 -14.94
C PRO A 8 2.13 7.32 -14.90
N GLY A 9 1.96 8.63 -15.13
CA GLY A 9 3.04 9.63 -14.98
C GLY A 9 3.35 9.99 -13.52
N VAL A 10 2.36 9.91 -12.63
CA VAL A 10 2.48 10.34 -11.23
C VAL A 10 3.48 9.48 -10.45
N PRO A 11 3.44 8.13 -10.50
CA PRO A 11 4.44 7.31 -9.83
C PRO A 11 5.85 7.52 -10.35
N ARG A 12 6.03 7.74 -11.66
CA ARG A 12 7.34 7.97 -12.27
C ARG A 12 7.94 9.28 -11.76
N MET A 13 7.16 10.36 -11.80
CA MET A 13 7.57 11.65 -11.26
C MET A 13 7.91 11.53 -9.78
N LEU A 14 7.05 10.90 -8.98
CA LEU A 14 7.26 10.77 -7.54
C LEU A 14 8.51 9.91 -7.23
N PHE A 15 8.74 8.84 -7.97
CA PHE A 15 9.94 8.00 -7.81
C PHE A 15 11.23 8.79 -8.10
N GLY A 16 11.24 9.61 -9.15
CA GLY A 16 12.36 10.51 -9.43
C GLY A 16 12.60 11.53 -8.31
N GLU A 17 11.52 12.10 -7.74
CA GLU A 17 11.61 13.02 -6.60
C GLU A 17 12.14 12.33 -5.33
N LEU A 18 11.77 11.07 -5.09
CA LEU A 18 12.23 10.31 -3.91
C LEU A 18 13.76 10.14 -3.88
N GLN A 19 14.42 10.10 -5.05
CA GLN A 19 15.88 9.97 -5.16
C GLN A 19 16.65 11.28 -4.91
N ARG A 20 15.99 12.44 -4.96
CA ARG A 20 16.66 13.74 -4.74
C ARG A 20 17.10 13.87 -3.28
N PRO A 21 18.25 14.50 -2.98
CA PRO A 21 18.62 14.79 -1.60
C PRO A 21 17.68 15.83 -0.98
N GLY A 22 17.57 15.80 0.35
CA GLY A 22 16.75 16.74 1.10
C GLY A 22 15.25 16.50 0.96
N GLU A 23 14.49 17.39 1.59
CA GLU A 23 13.04 17.33 1.57
C GLU A 23 12.46 18.24 0.47
N THR A 24 11.52 17.69 -0.31
CA THR A 24 10.83 18.42 -1.37
C THR A 24 9.33 18.41 -1.12
N LEU A 25 8.59 19.34 -1.73
CA LEU A 25 7.13 19.38 -1.62
C LEU A 25 6.48 18.04 -2.04
N PRO A 26 6.86 17.40 -3.16
CA PRO A 26 6.36 16.07 -3.51
C PRO A 26 6.61 14.99 -2.45
N LYS A 27 7.78 14.99 -1.79
CA LYS A 27 8.08 14.04 -0.70
C LYS A 27 7.16 14.23 0.49
N ARG A 28 6.95 15.48 0.93
CA ARG A 28 6.03 15.80 2.04
C ARG A 28 4.60 15.40 1.74
N MET A 29 4.15 15.63 0.50
CA MET A 29 2.82 15.20 0.05
C MET A 29 2.70 13.68 0.09
N ALA A 30 3.69 12.95 -0.42
CA ALA A 30 3.70 11.49 -0.37
C ALA A 30 3.72 10.94 1.05
N GLN A 31 4.54 11.49 1.95
CA GLN A 31 4.54 11.14 3.37
C GLN A 31 3.17 11.37 4.01
N THR A 32 2.53 12.51 3.72
CA THR A 32 1.19 12.83 4.24
C THR A 32 0.14 11.84 3.75
N LEU A 33 0.19 11.48 2.46
CA LEU A 33 -0.72 10.47 1.89
C LEU A 33 -0.48 9.09 2.52
N ILE A 34 0.78 8.67 2.69
CA ILE A 34 1.13 7.40 3.32
C ILE A 34 0.61 7.36 4.76
N ARG A 35 0.83 8.43 5.55
CA ARG A 35 0.36 8.53 6.93
C ARG A 35 -1.16 8.42 7.03
N HIS A 36 -1.90 9.22 6.25
CA HIS A 36 -3.36 9.22 6.30
C HIS A 36 -3.95 7.86 5.85
N ASN A 37 -3.36 7.22 4.84
CA ASN A 37 -3.77 5.87 4.46
C ASN A 37 -3.45 4.87 5.58
N GLY A 38 -2.27 4.97 6.21
CA GLY A 38 -1.88 4.14 7.34
C GLY A 38 -2.88 4.22 8.49
N GLU A 39 -3.26 5.43 8.90
CA GLU A 39 -4.28 5.66 9.94
C GLU A 39 -5.62 5.02 9.59
N ARG A 40 -6.07 5.19 8.33
CA ARG A 40 -7.32 4.58 7.84
C ARG A 40 -7.26 3.06 7.84
N ILE A 41 -6.16 2.47 7.38
CA ILE A 41 -5.97 1.02 7.37
C ILE A 41 -5.92 0.47 8.79
N ARG A 42 -5.18 1.14 9.69
CA ARG A 42 -5.10 0.78 11.11
C ARG A 42 -6.50 0.72 11.74
N GLY A 43 -7.35 1.72 11.48
CA GLY A 43 -8.73 1.71 11.96
C GLY A 43 -9.56 0.52 11.47
N LEU A 44 -9.37 0.10 10.21
CA LEU A 44 -10.01 -1.08 9.64
C LEU A 44 -9.50 -2.37 10.28
N LEU A 45 -8.20 -2.47 10.54
CA LEU A 45 -7.59 -3.62 11.19
C LEU A 45 -8.06 -3.77 12.64
N GLU A 46 -8.12 -2.69 13.40
CA GLU A 46 -8.66 -2.70 14.76
C GLU A 46 -10.13 -3.16 14.77
N ALA A 47 -10.95 -2.67 13.85
CA ALA A 47 -12.32 -3.12 13.70
C ALA A 47 -12.42 -4.61 13.30
N GLY A 48 -11.49 -5.12 12.48
CA GLY A 48 -11.42 -6.54 12.16
C GLY A 48 -11.06 -7.41 13.37
N LYS A 49 -10.16 -6.93 14.23
CA LYS A 49 -9.82 -7.59 15.50
C LYS A 49 -11.02 -7.67 16.44
N THR A 50 -11.78 -6.57 16.61
CA THR A 50 -12.97 -6.58 17.48
C THR A 50 -14.09 -7.48 16.97
N ARG A 51 -14.14 -7.74 15.65
CA ARG A 51 -15.07 -8.69 15.02
C ARG A 51 -14.56 -10.14 14.97
N ASN A 52 -13.37 -10.44 15.51
CA ASN A 52 -12.70 -11.74 15.42
C ASN A 52 -12.41 -12.21 13.97
N GLU A 53 -12.36 -11.28 13.02
CA GLU A 53 -11.99 -11.56 11.61
C GLU A 53 -10.46 -11.66 11.43
N LEU A 54 -9.70 -11.01 12.34
CA LEU A 54 -8.25 -10.94 12.33
C LEU A 54 -7.67 -11.51 13.62
N HIS A 55 -6.42 -11.95 13.57
CA HIS A 55 -5.71 -12.45 14.74
C HIS A 55 -5.69 -11.42 15.88
N ALA A 56 -6.01 -11.85 17.11
CA ALA A 56 -6.11 -10.96 18.26
C ALA A 56 -4.76 -10.30 18.65
N ASP A 57 -3.65 -11.00 18.40
CA ASP A 57 -2.27 -10.56 18.60
C ASP A 57 -1.68 -9.81 17.40
N LEU A 58 -2.45 -9.58 16.33
CA LEU A 58 -2.02 -8.79 15.18
C LEU A 58 -1.62 -7.37 15.60
N ASP A 59 -0.42 -6.95 15.24
CA ASP A 59 0.04 -5.55 15.30
C ASP A 59 -0.57 -4.75 14.13
N PRO A 60 -1.50 -3.82 14.38
CA PRO A 60 -2.17 -3.06 13.34
C PRO A 60 -1.26 -2.08 12.60
N ASP A 61 -0.24 -1.53 13.27
CA ASP A 61 0.70 -0.58 12.67
C ASP A 61 1.67 -1.30 11.72
N ALA A 62 2.17 -2.46 12.14
CA ALA A 62 3.01 -3.32 11.29
C ALA A 62 2.22 -3.84 10.07
N ALA A 63 0.98 -4.30 10.28
CA ALA A 63 0.11 -4.78 9.21
C ALA A 63 -0.26 -3.66 8.22
N ALA A 64 -0.57 -2.45 8.69
CA ALA A 64 -0.81 -1.30 7.82
C ALA A 64 0.44 -0.94 6.99
N THR A 65 1.62 -0.96 7.62
CA THR A 65 2.91 -0.72 6.94
C THR A 65 3.14 -1.76 5.84
N LEU A 66 2.92 -3.05 6.13
CA LEU A 66 3.08 -4.12 5.16
C LEU A 66 2.09 -4.00 3.99
N PHE A 67 0.85 -3.62 4.26
CA PHE A 67 -0.15 -3.44 3.21
C PHE A 67 0.20 -2.27 2.28
N ILE A 68 0.63 -1.13 2.82
CA ILE A 68 1.11 0.01 2.03
C ILE A 68 2.32 -0.39 1.20
N GLY A 69 3.28 -1.09 1.79
CA GLY A 69 4.46 -1.62 1.10
C GLY A 69 4.09 -2.56 -0.05
N THR A 70 3.06 -3.39 0.13
CA THR A 70 2.54 -4.28 -0.92
C THR A 70 2.05 -3.48 -2.13
N VAL A 71 1.25 -2.42 -1.90
CA VAL A 71 0.79 -1.53 -2.97
C VAL A 71 1.97 -0.83 -3.66
N GLN A 72 2.92 -0.30 -2.89
CA GLN A 72 4.13 0.34 -3.43
C GLN A 72 4.97 -0.64 -4.26
N GLY A 73 5.10 -1.89 -3.80
CA GLY A 73 5.81 -2.96 -4.51
C GLY A 73 5.18 -3.26 -5.87
N LEU A 74 3.84 -3.32 -5.95
CA LEU A 74 3.14 -3.46 -7.23
C LEU A 74 3.43 -2.30 -8.18
N VAL A 75 3.40 -1.06 -7.67
CA VAL A 75 3.71 0.14 -8.45
C VAL A 75 5.15 0.07 -8.98
N MET A 76 6.10 -0.27 -8.13
CA MET A 76 7.50 -0.43 -8.54
C MET A 76 7.65 -1.51 -9.61
N ARG A 77 7.03 -2.67 -9.42
CA ARG A 77 7.05 -3.78 -10.39
C ARG A 77 6.46 -3.37 -11.74
N SER A 78 5.35 -2.64 -11.74
CA SER A 78 4.70 -2.20 -12.96
C SER A 78 5.51 -1.14 -13.70
N LEU A 79 6.17 -0.24 -12.97
CA LEU A 79 7.08 0.76 -13.55
C LEU A 79 8.28 0.09 -14.22
N LEU A 80 8.90 -0.89 -13.56
CA LEU A 80 10.03 -1.66 -14.10
C LEU A 80 9.62 -2.49 -15.32
N ALA A 81 8.40 -3.02 -15.34
CA ALA A 81 7.85 -3.75 -16.49
C ALA A 81 7.40 -2.84 -17.64
N GLY A 82 7.38 -1.52 -17.45
CA GLY A 82 6.87 -0.56 -18.43
C GLY A 82 5.35 -0.59 -18.62
N ASP A 83 4.62 -1.34 -17.80
CA ASP A 83 3.18 -1.60 -17.95
C ASP A 83 2.46 -1.39 -16.61
N VAL A 84 1.90 -0.18 -16.44
CA VAL A 84 1.21 0.24 -15.21
C VAL A 84 -0.16 -0.44 -15.06
N THR A 85 -0.72 -0.98 -16.15
CA THR A 85 -2.03 -1.66 -16.11
C THR A 85 -1.98 -3.00 -15.35
N ARG A 86 -0.78 -3.62 -15.29
CA ARG A 86 -0.52 -4.84 -14.52
C ARG A 86 -0.78 -4.74 -13.02
N ILE A 87 -0.79 -3.52 -12.46
CA ILE A 87 -1.12 -3.36 -11.05
C ILE A 87 -2.53 -3.91 -10.78
N ARG A 88 -3.48 -3.72 -11.71
CA ARG A 88 -4.86 -4.21 -11.55
C ARG A 88 -4.93 -5.73 -11.58
N SER A 89 -4.17 -6.39 -12.46
CA SER A 89 -4.14 -7.86 -12.53
C SER A 89 -3.47 -8.48 -11.30
N ASP A 90 -2.40 -7.85 -10.80
CA ASP A 90 -1.59 -8.39 -9.71
C ASP A 90 -2.20 -8.11 -8.32
N ALA A 91 -3.01 -7.04 -8.19
CA ALA A 91 -3.56 -6.58 -6.92
C ALA A 91 -4.37 -7.64 -6.17
N GLY A 92 -5.20 -8.41 -6.88
CA GLY A 92 -6.04 -9.44 -6.25
C GLY A 92 -5.20 -10.53 -5.58
N GLY A 93 -4.14 -11.00 -6.25
CA GLY A 93 -3.28 -12.06 -5.74
C GLY A 93 -2.50 -11.64 -4.50
N VAL A 94 -1.88 -10.45 -4.53
CA VAL A 94 -1.13 -9.96 -3.36
C VAL A 94 -2.04 -9.65 -2.17
N PHE A 95 -3.26 -9.16 -2.42
CA PHE A 95 -4.22 -8.89 -1.37
C PHE A 95 -4.70 -10.19 -0.69
N ALA A 96 -4.96 -11.24 -1.47
CA ALA A 96 -5.33 -12.54 -0.93
C ALA A 96 -4.23 -13.13 -0.03
N ILE A 97 -2.96 -12.99 -0.42
CA ILE A 97 -1.81 -13.42 0.41
C ILE A 97 -1.74 -12.59 1.69
N TYR A 98 -1.86 -11.26 1.59
CA TYR A 98 -1.86 -10.39 2.75
C TYR A 98 -2.99 -10.77 3.74
N LEU A 99 -4.23 -10.90 3.26
CA LEU A 99 -5.36 -11.30 4.10
C LEU A 99 -5.16 -12.65 4.77
N ARG A 100 -4.66 -13.65 4.03
CA ARG A 100 -4.36 -14.97 4.60
C ARG A 100 -3.31 -14.90 5.71
N GLY A 101 -2.37 -13.95 5.63
CA GLY A 101 -1.33 -13.76 6.65
C GLY A 101 -1.82 -13.10 7.94
N ILE A 102 -2.96 -12.38 7.91
CA ILE A 102 -3.45 -11.61 9.06
C ILE A 102 -4.83 -12.09 9.58
N GLY A 103 -5.57 -12.83 8.76
CA GLY A 103 -6.90 -13.34 9.07
C GLY A 103 -6.83 -14.60 9.93
N THR A 104 -7.83 -14.78 10.79
CA THR A 104 -7.99 -16.03 11.52
C THR A 104 -8.31 -17.17 10.53
N VAL A 105 -7.76 -18.36 10.76
CA VAL A 105 -8.18 -19.55 10.01
C VAL A 105 -9.65 -19.80 10.38
N GLN A 106 -10.55 -19.63 9.42
CA GLN A 106 -11.88 -20.24 9.48
C GLN A 106 -11.79 -21.69 9.01
#